data_AF-A0AAF0HWK8-F1
#
_entry.id   AF-A0AAF0HWK8-F1
#
_cell.length_a   1.000
_cell.length_b   1.000
_cell.length_c   1.000
_cell.angle_alpha   90.00
_cell.angle_beta   90.00
_cell.angle_gamma   90.00
#
_symmetry.space_group_name_H-M   'P 1'
#
loop_
_entity.id
_entity.type
_entity.pdbx_description
1 polymer ?
#
loop_
_entity_poly.entity_id
_entity_poly.type
_entity_poly.pdbx_seq_one_letter_code
_entity_poly.pdbx_strand_id
1 'polypeptide(L)'
;MRYHSVAAIILAAALPCHPLLAQNMMMVPVGGGTATPVPQAPAMDPKDSPEEIARDSARDLTGSRFYNKPGATRADYDAAWQDCRLIARGSRTPSGTVPYYYNPAVISPLAAGVGAGLGGLIAGAIIEGEQRRANRRSCLLIRGWRQVELPAQEAVRVAALSEADRSSYFNGIVGATDVQGDVTARTSFTPPSDPSFLLDGPLAGPSTLFLGKKVDPAAPLTLAPGEGAVVIAYRRTGKPFNGHGFVQFARYDAAGNDLIYQPKDWKKKGDKTSYLSLAGSANGKAPYEVQIIRLTAGDYVISDTGLGRISTGGSNCFGAPTFHVSEGEVAYIGDFIPVVGAKAADGTKFYGITYASHIEDARQALAAQQADIAKLLKPAKMHNAATYACSGTVMNRWDIPGADGGAQIAATPAVAGSDVPIAPAS
;
A
#
# COMPACT_ATOMS: atom_id res chain seq x y z
N MET A 1 35.29 60.37 23.55
CA MET A 1 36.30 59.41 24.07
C MET A 1 35.57 58.26 24.77
N ARG A 2 35.96 57.01 24.42
CA ARG A 2 35.85 55.74 25.19
C ARG A 2 34.46 55.13 25.51
N TYR A 3 34.03 54.20 24.66
CA TYR A 3 33.85 52.74 24.82
C TYR A 3 33.32 52.06 26.13
N HIS A 4 32.47 51.03 25.87
CA HIS A 4 32.03 49.81 26.63
C HIS A 4 30.60 49.89 27.21
N SER A 5 29.57 49.22 26.66
CA SER A 5 29.23 47.78 26.57
C SER A 5 28.65 47.20 27.87
N VAL A 6 27.45 46.59 27.78
CA VAL A 6 26.88 45.38 28.47
C VAL A 6 25.34 45.45 28.33
N ALA A 7 24.76 44.75 27.35
CA ALA A 7 24.19 43.40 27.39
C ALA A 7 22.71 43.36 27.86
N ALA A 8 21.80 43.29 26.88
CA ALA A 8 20.41 42.87 27.09
C ALA A 8 20.33 41.35 26.92
N ILE A 9 19.94 40.64 27.98
CA ILE A 9 19.62 39.21 27.95
C ILE A 9 18.18 39.08 27.47
N ILE A 10 18.00 38.64 26.23
CA ILE A 10 16.71 38.13 25.74
C ILE A 10 16.67 36.65 26.10
N LEU A 11 15.76 36.29 27.02
CA LEU A 11 15.45 34.92 27.38
C LEU A 11 14.64 34.31 26.22
N ALA A 12 15.32 33.58 25.33
CA ALA A 12 14.67 32.79 24.29
C ALA A 12 13.98 31.58 24.93
N ALA A 13 12.65 31.50 24.79
CA ALA A 13 11.86 30.33 25.14
C ALA A 13 12.30 29.14 24.26
N ALA A 14 13.03 28.20 24.85
CA ALA A 14 13.31 26.90 24.26
C ALA A 14 12.04 26.03 24.34
N LEU A 15 11.25 26.04 23.26
CA LEU A 15 10.30 24.96 22.99
C LEU A 15 11.09 23.65 22.82
N PRO A 16 10.72 22.55 23.48
CA PRO A 16 11.31 21.25 23.20
C PRO A 16 10.84 20.82 21.81
N CYS A 17 11.66 21.14 20.80
CA CYS A 17 11.62 20.56 19.48
C CYS A 17 11.65 19.04 19.66
N HIS A 18 10.50 18.39 19.56
CA HIS A 18 10.46 16.94 19.41
C HIS A 18 11.17 16.65 18.09
N PRO A 19 12.29 15.91 18.09
CA PRO A 19 12.84 15.45 16.84
C PRO A 19 11.83 14.43 16.30
N LEU A 20 10.99 14.89 15.37
CA LEU A 20 10.61 14.06 14.23
C LEU A 20 11.94 13.62 13.60
N LEU A 21 12.48 12.51 14.08
CA LEU A 21 13.66 11.90 13.53
C LEU A 21 13.37 11.72 12.04
N ALA A 22 14.13 12.45 11.23
CA ALA A 22 14.21 12.25 9.81
C ALA A 22 14.47 10.77 9.57
N GLN A 23 13.43 10.04 9.19
CA GLN A 23 13.55 8.65 8.78
C GLN A 23 14.33 8.66 7.47
N ASN A 24 15.64 8.45 7.56
CA ASN A 24 16.50 8.36 6.40
C ASN A 24 16.13 7.09 5.62
N MET A 25 15.45 7.27 4.49
CA MET A 25 15.23 6.22 3.51
C MET A 25 16.60 5.80 2.94
N MET A 26 17.07 4.61 3.28
CA MET A 26 18.30 4.05 2.74
C MET A 26 17.97 2.99 1.69
N MET A 27 18.71 2.99 0.58
CA MET A 27 18.65 1.92 -0.41
C MET A 27 19.56 0.79 0.05
N VAL A 28 18.99 -0.32 0.51
CA VAL A 28 19.77 -1.48 0.94
C VAL A 28 19.78 -2.52 -0.18
N PRO A 29 20.94 -3.02 -0.65
CA PRO A 29 21.01 -4.16 -1.54
C PRO A 29 20.65 -5.44 -0.79
N VAL A 30 19.70 -6.21 -1.32
CA VAL A 30 19.12 -7.39 -0.69
C VAL A 30 18.89 -8.48 -1.74
N GLY A 31 19.21 -9.72 -1.39
CA GLY A 31 18.89 -10.91 -2.17
C GLY A 31 19.82 -11.18 -3.36
N GLY A 32 20.81 -12.04 -3.15
CA GLY A 32 21.66 -12.63 -4.22
C GLY A 32 21.17 -14.00 -4.73
N GLY A 33 19.93 -14.40 -4.40
CA GLY A 33 19.38 -15.71 -4.76
C GLY A 33 18.08 -15.60 -5.56
N THR A 34 17.85 -16.56 -6.45
CA THR A 34 16.55 -16.76 -7.11
C THR A 34 15.48 -17.03 -6.05
N ALA A 35 14.47 -16.17 -5.98
CA ALA A 35 13.38 -16.34 -5.03
C ALA A 35 12.63 -17.66 -5.30
N THR A 36 12.71 -18.62 -4.37
CA THR A 36 11.88 -19.83 -4.42
C THR A 36 10.41 -19.46 -4.18
N PRO A 37 9.45 -19.84 -5.03
CA PRO A 37 8.04 -19.60 -4.77
C PRO A 37 7.61 -20.22 -3.43
N VAL A 38 6.89 -19.48 -2.59
CA VAL A 38 6.19 -20.04 -1.42
C VAL A 38 4.79 -20.43 -1.88
N PRO A 39 4.34 -21.68 -1.66
CA PRO A 39 2.97 -22.07 -1.92
C PRO A 39 2.00 -21.18 -1.14
N GLN A 40 0.94 -20.72 -1.80
CA GLN A 40 0.04 -19.69 -1.27
C GLN A 40 -1.25 -20.24 -0.63
N ALA A 41 -1.36 -21.56 -0.49
CA ALA A 41 -2.45 -22.22 0.23
C ALA A 41 -1.94 -23.46 1.00
N PRO A 42 -2.56 -23.81 2.16
CA PRO A 42 -3.91 -23.43 2.58
C PRO A 42 -4.02 -22.32 3.64
N ALA A 43 -5.25 -21.79 3.76
CA ALA A 43 -5.72 -20.73 4.67
C ALA A 43 -5.58 -21.03 6.18
N MET A 44 -5.09 -22.21 6.54
CA MET A 44 -4.58 -22.56 7.86
C MET A 44 -3.41 -23.50 7.61
N ASP A 45 -2.28 -23.30 8.29
CA ASP A 45 -1.39 -24.44 8.51
C ASP A 45 -2.17 -25.33 9.50
N PRO A 46 -2.66 -26.53 9.11
CA PRO A 46 -3.50 -27.38 9.97
C PRO A 46 -2.76 -27.89 11.23
N LYS A 47 -1.54 -27.41 11.44
CA LYS A 47 -0.65 -27.72 12.56
C LYS A 47 -0.69 -26.67 13.67
N ASP A 48 -1.13 -25.44 13.40
CA ASP A 48 -1.17 -24.39 14.42
C ASP A 48 -2.44 -24.55 15.27
N SER A 49 -2.30 -24.97 16.54
CA SER A 49 -3.45 -25.05 17.45
C SER A 49 -3.91 -23.65 17.91
N PRO A 50 -5.17 -23.48 18.36
CA PRO A 50 -5.65 -22.21 18.94
C PRO A 50 -4.73 -21.68 20.06
N GLU A 51 -4.18 -22.57 20.88
CA GLU A 51 -3.26 -22.22 21.97
C GLU A 51 -1.91 -21.70 21.43
N GLU A 52 -1.42 -22.26 20.32
CA GLU A 52 -0.19 -21.79 19.67
C GLU A 52 -0.40 -20.43 19.03
N ILE A 53 -1.54 -20.22 18.36
CA ILE A 53 -1.92 -18.93 17.79
C ILE A 53 -2.04 -17.88 18.90
N ALA A 54 -2.73 -18.17 19.99
CA ALA A 54 -2.90 -17.24 21.10
C ALA A 54 -1.56 -16.87 21.77
N ARG A 55 -0.65 -17.84 21.88
CA ARG A 55 0.72 -17.62 22.41
C ARG A 55 1.55 -16.75 21.47
N ASP A 56 1.46 -16.98 20.16
CA ASP A 56 2.23 -16.22 19.18
C ASP A 56 1.66 -14.81 18.97
N SER A 57 0.34 -14.65 18.93
CA SER A 57 -0.34 -13.36 18.84
C SER A 57 -0.10 -12.50 20.08
N ALA A 58 -0.01 -13.10 21.27
CA ALA A 58 0.29 -12.41 22.52
C ALA A 58 1.63 -11.63 22.48
N ARG A 59 2.59 -12.05 21.63
CA ARG A 59 3.87 -11.37 21.48
C ARG A 59 3.73 -9.97 20.85
N ASP A 60 2.65 -9.74 20.12
CA ASP A 60 2.33 -8.43 19.54
C ASP A 60 1.53 -7.53 20.51
N LEU A 61 1.07 -8.08 21.64
CA LEU A 61 0.40 -7.37 22.74
C LEU A 61 1.41 -7.09 23.87
N THR A 62 2.09 -5.95 23.78
CA THR A 62 3.12 -5.55 24.74
C THR A 62 2.55 -4.61 25.79
N GLY A 63 3.24 -4.47 26.93
CA GLY A 63 2.86 -3.52 27.97
C GLY A 63 2.83 -2.07 27.50
N SER A 64 3.43 -1.73 26.36
CA SER A 64 3.42 -0.39 25.76
C SER A 64 2.51 -0.25 24.55
N ARG A 65 2.06 -1.35 23.95
CA ARG A 65 1.34 -1.33 22.67
C ARG A 65 0.46 -2.55 22.48
N PHE A 66 -0.76 -2.35 22.01
CA PHE A 66 -1.68 -3.44 21.68
C PHE A 66 -2.57 -3.10 20.50
N TYR A 67 -3.40 -4.06 20.07
CA TYR A 67 -4.44 -3.83 19.06
C TYR A 67 -5.82 -3.82 19.71
N ASN A 68 -6.66 -2.88 19.28
CA ASN A 68 -8.03 -2.72 19.74
C ASN A 68 -8.98 -2.67 18.55
N LYS A 69 -10.14 -3.31 18.68
CA LYS A 69 -11.28 -3.14 17.77
C LYS A 69 -12.54 -3.16 18.64
N PRO A 70 -13.29 -2.04 18.75
CA PRO A 70 -14.47 -2.00 19.60
C PRO A 70 -15.44 -3.15 19.33
N GLY A 71 -15.85 -3.84 20.41
CA GLY A 71 -16.73 -5.01 20.37
C GLY A 71 -16.07 -6.33 19.98
N ALA A 72 -14.77 -6.34 19.64
CA ALA A 72 -14.06 -7.57 19.31
C ALA A 72 -13.61 -8.33 20.57
N THR A 73 -13.51 -9.64 20.47
CA THR A 73 -12.97 -10.50 21.53
C THR A 73 -11.48 -10.77 21.31
N ARG A 74 -10.83 -11.38 22.32
CA ARG A 74 -9.47 -11.90 22.14
C ARG A 74 -9.39 -12.97 21.03
N ALA A 75 -10.41 -13.82 20.92
CA ALA A 75 -10.47 -14.83 19.87
C ALA A 75 -10.55 -14.19 18.47
N ASP A 76 -11.30 -13.09 18.32
CA ASP A 76 -11.35 -12.34 17.06
C ASP A 76 -9.98 -11.74 16.69
N TYR A 77 -9.22 -11.27 17.69
CA TYR A 77 -7.85 -10.81 17.49
C TYR A 77 -6.94 -11.93 17.02
N ASP A 78 -6.95 -13.07 17.70
CA ASP A 78 -6.11 -14.21 17.41
C ASP A 78 -6.38 -14.77 16.00
N ALA A 79 -7.66 -14.86 15.61
CA ALA A 79 -8.08 -15.24 14.27
C ALA A 79 -7.60 -14.24 13.21
N ALA A 80 -7.82 -12.93 13.43
CA ALA A 80 -7.37 -11.91 12.50
C ALA A 80 -5.84 -11.86 12.38
N TRP A 81 -5.13 -12.06 13.49
CA TRP A 81 -3.68 -12.13 13.53
C TRP A 81 -3.14 -13.29 12.71
N GLN A 82 -3.74 -14.47 12.84
CA GLN A 82 -3.33 -15.66 12.09
C GLN A 82 -3.60 -15.50 10.59
N ASP A 83 -4.78 -15.04 10.21
CA ASP A 83 -5.10 -14.76 8.81
C ASP A 83 -4.09 -13.78 8.20
N CYS A 84 -3.82 -12.68 8.90
CA CYS A 84 -2.85 -11.68 8.47
C CYS A 84 -1.42 -12.23 8.42
N ARG A 85 -1.04 -13.14 9.32
CA ARG A 85 0.25 -13.85 9.29
C ARG A 85 0.37 -14.75 8.06
N LEU A 86 -0.69 -15.46 7.71
CA LEU A 86 -0.70 -16.38 6.57
C LEU A 86 -0.62 -15.62 5.25
N ILE A 87 -1.43 -14.57 5.09
CA ILE A 87 -1.37 -13.68 3.92
C ILE A 87 0.03 -13.04 3.80
N ALA A 88 0.62 -12.62 4.93
CA ALA A 88 1.97 -12.04 4.96
C ALA A 88 3.12 -13.06 4.84
N ARG A 89 2.87 -14.38 4.89
CA ARG A 89 3.92 -15.42 4.82
C ARG A 89 4.70 -15.39 3.49
N GLY A 90 4.07 -14.88 2.43
CA GLY A 90 4.69 -14.65 1.13
C GLY A 90 5.58 -13.38 1.04
N SER A 91 5.69 -12.59 2.11
CA SER A 91 6.58 -11.42 2.17
C SER A 91 8.05 -11.85 2.03
N ARG A 92 8.59 -11.72 0.82
CA ARG A 92 10.03 -11.83 0.56
C ARG A 92 10.51 -10.52 -0.03
N THR A 93 11.70 -10.11 0.41
CA THR A 93 12.41 -9.00 -0.20
C THR A 93 12.82 -9.43 -1.62
N PRO A 94 12.34 -8.77 -2.70
CA PRO A 94 12.80 -9.06 -4.05
C PRO A 94 14.31 -8.89 -4.15
N SER A 95 14.98 -9.67 -5.00
CA SER A 95 16.39 -9.45 -5.33
C SER A 95 16.58 -8.06 -5.95
N GLY A 96 17.45 -7.22 -5.38
CA GLY A 96 17.68 -5.86 -5.85
C GLY A 96 17.98 -4.86 -4.73
N THR A 97 17.75 -3.57 -4.96
CA THR A 97 17.83 -2.51 -3.94
C THR A 97 16.42 -2.05 -3.58
N VAL A 98 16.05 -2.13 -2.30
CA VAL A 98 14.74 -1.67 -1.82
C VAL A 98 14.89 -0.43 -0.95
N PRO A 99 13.96 0.55 -1.05
CA PRO A 99 13.90 1.65 -0.11
C PRO A 99 13.50 1.09 1.26
N TYR A 100 14.39 1.21 2.24
CA TYR A 100 14.18 0.74 3.60
C TYR A 100 14.19 1.94 4.56
N TYR A 101 13.21 1.98 5.48
CA TYR A 101 13.10 3.00 6.51
C TYR A 101 13.93 2.57 7.72
N TYR A 102 15.12 3.17 7.87
CA TYR A 102 16.06 2.82 8.92
C TYR A 102 15.61 3.36 10.30
N ASN A 103 15.52 2.47 11.29
CA ASN A 103 15.43 2.83 12.70
C ASN A 103 16.74 2.44 13.44
N PRO A 104 17.60 3.40 13.81
CA PRO A 104 18.86 3.12 14.49
C PRO A 104 18.72 2.50 15.89
N ALA A 105 17.52 2.48 16.46
CA ALA A 105 17.27 1.85 17.76
C ALA A 105 17.17 0.31 17.69
N VAL A 106 17.09 -0.28 16.48
CA VAL A 106 16.80 -1.72 16.29
C VAL A 106 17.90 -2.47 15.53
N ILE A 107 18.64 -1.81 14.63
CA ILE A 107 19.68 -2.44 13.80
C ILE A 107 20.96 -1.60 13.85
N SER A 108 22.09 -2.22 14.19
CA SER A 108 23.38 -1.53 14.23
C SER A 108 23.93 -1.27 12.81
N PRO A 109 24.66 -0.16 12.58
CA PRO A 109 25.27 0.17 11.30
C PRO A 109 26.18 -0.93 10.72
N LEU A 110 26.72 -1.80 11.58
CA LEU A 110 27.57 -2.92 11.20
C LEU A 110 26.82 -4.02 10.44
N ALA A 111 25.51 -4.18 10.64
CA ALA A 111 24.68 -5.14 9.91
C ALA A 111 24.33 -4.67 8.48
N ALA A 112 24.36 -3.36 8.22
CA ALA A 112 24.10 -2.78 6.91
C ALA A 112 25.34 -2.73 6.00
N GLY A 113 26.55 -2.92 6.55
CA GLY A 113 27.81 -2.70 5.83
C GLY A 113 28.46 -3.93 5.18
N VAL A 114 28.04 -5.16 5.50
CA VAL A 114 28.76 -6.37 5.05
C VAL A 114 28.04 -7.03 3.87
N GLY A 115 28.42 -6.62 2.66
CA GLY A 115 28.05 -7.29 1.43
C GLY A 115 28.49 -8.77 1.41
N ALA A 116 27.56 -9.65 1.04
CA ALA A 116 27.77 -11.03 0.56
C ALA A 116 28.40 -12.08 1.51
N GLY A 117 28.35 -11.90 2.84
CA GLY A 117 28.71 -12.95 3.82
C GLY A 117 27.53 -13.47 4.66
N LEU A 118 27.79 -14.38 5.61
CA LEU A 118 26.81 -14.85 6.62
C LEU A 118 26.05 -13.69 7.31
N GLY A 119 26.69 -12.53 7.48
CA GLY A 119 26.05 -11.30 7.96
C GLY A 119 24.94 -10.76 7.06
N GLY A 120 25.04 -10.92 5.73
CA GLY A 120 24.00 -10.57 4.78
C GLY A 120 22.80 -11.53 4.78
N LEU A 121 23.01 -12.80 5.13
CA LEU A 121 21.91 -13.77 5.32
C LEU A 121 21.17 -13.51 6.64
N ILE A 122 21.88 -13.15 7.71
CA ILE A 122 21.27 -12.77 8.99
C ILE A 122 20.53 -11.43 8.87
N ALA A 123 21.15 -10.43 8.24
CA ALA A 123 20.47 -9.17 7.93
C ALA A 123 19.23 -9.41 7.05
N GLY A 124 19.33 -10.28 6.04
CA GLY A 124 18.20 -10.71 5.22
C GLY A 124 17.06 -11.33 6.03
N ALA A 125 17.37 -12.26 6.96
CA ALA A 125 16.37 -12.89 7.82
C ALA A 125 15.74 -11.91 8.84
N ILE A 126 16.52 -10.97 9.38
CA ILE A 126 16.02 -9.90 10.27
C ILE A 126 15.10 -8.97 9.49
N ILE A 127 15.53 -8.52 8.31
CA ILE A 127 14.73 -7.68 7.40
C ILE A 127 13.43 -8.41 7.02
N GLU A 128 13.49 -9.70 6.68
CA GLU A 128 12.29 -10.49 6.40
C GLU A 128 11.36 -10.61 7.62
N GLY A 129 11.91 -10.80 8.82
CA GLY A 129 11.14 -10.89 10.06
C GLY A 129 10.43 -9.56 10.40
N GLU A 130 11.13 -8.44 10.29
CA GLU A 130 10.56 -7.10 10.46
C GLU A 130 9.51 -6.79 9.40
N GLN A 131 9.79 -7.14 8.15
CA GLN A 131 8.88 -6.94 7.03
C GLN A 131 7.56 -7.70 7.23
N ARG A 132 7.63 -8.96 7.68
CA ARG A 132 6.44 -9.75 7.99
C ARG A 132 5.63 -9.16 9.13
N ARG A 133 6.29 -8.61 10.18
CA ARG A 133 5.61 -7.90 11.28
C ARG A 133 4.95 -6.61 10.78
N ALA A 134 5.63 -5.83 9.96
CA ALA A 134 5.09 -4.61 9.38
C ALA A 134 3.87 -4.88 8.50
N ASN A 135 3.94 -5.92 7.65
CA ASN A 135 2.84 -6.32 6.78
C ASN A 135 1.65 -6.88 7.57
N ARG A 136 1.89 -7.69 8.61
CA ARG A 136 0.84 -8.15 9.52
C ARG A 136 0.16 -6.98 10.24
N ARG A 137 0.93 -6.01 10.73
CA ARG A 137 0.38 -4.76 11.28
C ARG A 137 -0.50 -4.05 10.27
N SER A 138 -0.02 -3.84 9.04
CA SER A 138 -0.80 -3.19 7.98
C SER A 138 -2.12 -3.94 7.72
N CYS A 139 -2.08 -5.27 7.66
CA CYS A 139 -3.27 -6.11 7.52
C CYS A 139 -4.28 -5.91 8.65
N LEU A 140 -3.82 -5.93 9.91
CA LEU A 140 -4.69 -5.72 11.07
C LEU A 140 -5.35 -4.34 10.99
N LEU A 141 -4.58 -3.29 10.69
CA LEU A 141 -5.10 -1.94 10.51
C LEU A 141 -6.15 -1.86 9.39
N ILE A 142 -5.90 -2.54 8.26
CA ILE A 142 -6.84 -2.63 7.13
C ILE A 142 -8.13 -3.38 7.51
N ARG A 143 -8.05 -4.38 8.39
CA ARG A 143 -9.20 -5.12 8.94
C ARG A 143 -9.94 -4.35 10.06
N GLY A 144 -9.59 -3.09 10.29
CA GLY A 144 -10.22 -2.20 11.24
C GLY A 144 -9.74 -2.36 12.68
N TRP A 145 -8.65 -3.11 12.91
CA TRP A 145 -7.94 -3.03 14.18
C TRP A 145 -7.23 -1.69 14.28
N ARG A 146 -7.07 -1.21 15.48
CA ARG A 146 -6.39 0.05 15.81
C ARG A 146 -5.18 -0.31 16.64
N GLN A 147 -4.02 0.22 16.31
CA GLN A 147 -2.85 0.10 17.17
C GLN A 147 -2.95 1.19 18.23
N VAL A 148 -2.86 0.81 19.50
CA VAL A 148 -2.88 1.73 20.64
C VAL A 148 -1.49 1.74 21.26
N GLU A 149 -0.91 2.92 21.41
CA GLU A 149 0.33 3.15 22.16
C GLU A 149 -0.01 3.78 23.50
N LEU A 150 0.33 3.08 24.58
CA LEU A 150 -0.04 3.47 25.94
C LEU A 150 0.81 4.66 26.44
N PRO A 151 0.23 5.59 27.22
CA PRO A 151 1.00 6.60 27.93
C PRO A 151 2.06 5.95 28.83
N ALA A 152 3.21 6.58 29.01
CA ALA A 152 4.36 5.98 29.71
C ALA A 152 4.02 5.41 31.10
N GLN A 153 3.19 6.11 31.89
CA GLN A 153 2.78 5.66 33.22
C GLN A 153 1.95 4.38 33.16
N GLU A 154 1.00 4.32 32.22
CA GLU A 154 0.14 3.16 32.00
C GLU A 154 0.94 1.98 31.44
N ALA A 155 1.92 2.26 30.57
CA ALA A 155 2.81 1.23 30.05
C ALA A 155 3.65 0.56 31.15
N VAL A 156 4.16 1.34 32.11
CA VAL A 156 4.87 0.81 33.29
C VAL A 156 3.92 -0.05 34.15
N ARG A 157 2.68 0.42 34.36
CA ARG A 157 1.66 -0.32 35.12
C ARG A 157 1.36 -1.68 34.48
N VAL A 158 1.10 -1.71 33.18
CA VAL A 158 0.78 -2.94 32.45
C VAL A 158 1.99 -3.88 32.38
N ALA A 159 3.21 -3.35 32.22
CA ALA A 159 4.43 -4.14 32.23
C ALA A 159 4.73 -4.80 33.59
N ALA A 160 4.24 -4.22 34.70
CA ALA A 160 4.41 -4.76 36.04
C ALA A 160 3.35 -5.83 36.43
N LEU A 161 2.35 -6.09 35.57
CA LEU A 161 1.33 -7.11 35.83
C LEU A 161 1.92 -8.52 35.82
N SER A 162 1.34 -9.41 36.63
CA SER A 162 1.59 -10.84 36.52
C SER A 162 1.14 -11.37 35.15
N GLU A 163 1.61 -12.55 34.74
CA GLU A 163 1.18 -13.13 33.46
C GLU A 163 -0.35 -13.33 33.38
N ALA A 164 -0.97 -13.79 34.47
CA ALA A 164 -2.41 -13.98 34.56
C ALA A 164 -3.17 -12.64 34.47
N ASP A 165 -2.73 -11.63 35.22
CA ASP A 165 -3.36 -10.30 35.21
C ASP A 165 -3.18 -9.61 33.87
N ARG A 166 -2.01 -9.78 33.23
CA ARG A 166 -1.74 -9.24 31.89
C ARG A 166 -2.62 -9.91 30.84
N SER A 167 -2.83 -11.22 30.93
CA SER A 167 -3.77 -11.93 30.05
C SER A 167 -5.20 -11.43 30.25
N SER A 168 -5.63 -11.25 31.50
CA SER A 168 -6.96 -10.70 31.83
C SER A 168 -7.13 -9.27 31.28
N TYR A 169 -6.13 -8.42 31.49
CA TYR A 169 -6.08 -7.06 30.95
C TYR A 169 -6.25 -7.04 29.44
N PHE A 170 -5.46 -7.84 28.70
CA PHE A 170 -5.58 -7.86 27.24
C PHE A 170 -6.89 -8.47 26.75
N ASN A 171 -7.44 -9.46 27.44
CA ASN A 171 -8.74 -10.02 27.11
C ASN A 171 -9.88 -8.99 27.22
N GLY A 172 -9.76 -8.03 28.13
CA GLY A 172 -10.72 -6.93 28.26
C GLY A 172 -10.48 -5.78 27.26
N ILE A 173 -9.23 -5.34 27.11
CA ILE A 173 -8.93 -4.08 26.39
C ILE A 173 -8.98 -4.21 24.85
N VAL A 174 -8.80 -5.41 24.30
CA VAL A 174 -8.85 -5.64 22.84
C VAL A 174 -10.20 -5.28 22.23
N GLY A 175 -11.28 -5.41 23.01
CA GLY A 175 -12.66 -5.12 22.60
C GLY A 175 -13.24 -3.82 23.14
N ALA A 176 -12.50 -3.09 23.97
CA ALA A 176 -12.99 -1.90 24.63
C ALA A 176 -13.40 -0.82 23.61
N THR A 177 -14.52 -0.15 23.87
CA THR A 177 -14.97 0.99 23.04
C THR A 177 -14.00 2.15 23.13
N ASP A 178 -13.56 2.44 24.36
CA ASP A 178 -12.65 3.52 24.70
C ASP A 178 -11.33 2.94 25.22
N VAL A 179 -10.22 3.49 24.73
CA VAL A 179 -8.86 3.10 25.11
C VAL A 179 -8.05 4.35 25.40
N GLN A 180 -7.14 4.27 26.36
CA GLN A 180 -6.21 5.35 26.66
C GLN A 180 -4.97 5.24 25.77
N GLY A 181 -4.48 6.39 25.29
CA GLY A 181 -3.24 6.48 24.53
C GLY A 181 -3.41 6.93 23.09
N ASP A 182 -2.31 6.89 22.34
CA ASP A 182 -2.27 7.30 20.95
C ASP A 182 -2.79 6.18 20.06
N VAL A 183 -3.88 6.47 19.33
CA VAL A 183 -4.56 5.50 18.48
C VAL A 183 -4.16 5.71 17.02
N THR A 184 -3.45 4.74 16.46
CA THR A 184 -3.19 4.66 15.02
C THR A 184 -4.19 3.72 14.38
N ALA A 185 -5.03 4.25 13.49
CA ALA A 185 -6.02 3.48 12.74
C ALA A 185 -5.93 3.78 11.25
N ARG A 186 -6.42 2.85 10.43
CA ARG A 186 -6.61 3.10 9.00
C ARG A 186 -8.09 3.26 8.69
N THR A 187 -8.47 4.49 8.34
CA THR A 187 -9.86 4.91 8.18
C THR A 187 -10.27 5.13 6.72
N SER A 188 -9.32 5.06 5.78
CA SER A 188 -9.61 5.07 4.35
C SER A 188 -8.62 4.20 3.57
N PHE A 189 -9.10 3.67 2.45
CA PHE A 189 -8.32 2.92 1.46
C PHE A 189 -8.40 3.53 0.06
N THR A 190 -9.27 4.53 -0.14
CA THR A 190 -9.26 5.30 -1.37
C THR A 190 -8.02 6.19 -1.39
N PRO A 191 -7.41 6.43 -2.57
CA PRO A 191 -6.40 7.45 -2.70
C PRO A 191 -6.92 8.79 -2.15
N PRO A 192 -6.08 9.57 -1.47
CA PRO A 192 -6.49 10.89 -1.02
C PRO A 192 -6.98 11.73 -2.21
N SER A 193 -8.16 12.31 -2.05
CA SER A 193 -8.70 13.34 -2.95
C SER A 193 -8.55 14.69 -2.24
N ASP A 194 -7.72 15.57 -2.79
CA ASP A 194 -7.58 16.94 -2.31
C ASP A 194 -7.89 17.88 -3.47
N PRO A 195 -8.65 18.97 -3.28
CA PRO A 195 -8.89 19.96 -4.34
C PRO A 195 -7.61 20.49 -4.98
N SER A 196 -6.51 20.59 -4.22
CA SER A 196 -5.19 20.98 -4.73
C SER A 196 -4.61 19.97 -5.72
N PHE A 197 -5.13 18.74 -5.77
CA PHE A 197 -4.72 17.71 -6.73
C PHE A 197 -5.33 17.90 -8.12
N LEU A 198 -6.35 18.77 -8.26
CA LEU A 198 -6.97 19.12 -9.54
C LEU A 198 -7.29 17.89 -10.40
N LEU A 199 -7.87 16.85 -9.79
CA LEU A 199 -8.11 15.56 -10.44
C LEU A 199 -9.01 15.70 -11.68
N ASP A 200 -9.95 16.64 -11.62
CA ASP A 200 -10.92 16.94 -12.68
C ASP A 200 -10.56 18.24 -13.44
N GLY A 201 -9.34 18.74 -13.26
CA GLY A 201 -8.86 19.92 -13.98
C GLY A 201 -8.72 19.66 -15.49
N PRO A 202 -8.80 20.71 -16.33
CA PRO A 202 -8.64 20.57 -17.77
C PRO A 202 -7.23 20.09 -18.14
N LEU A 203 -7.12 19.36 -19.26
CA LEU A 203 -5.83 18.92 -19.79
C LEU A 203 -5.04 20.12 -20.33
N ALA A 204 -3.80 20.29 -19.86
CA ALA A 204 -2.96 21.45 -20.16
C ALA A 204 -2.23 21.37 -21.52
N GLY A 205 -2.52 20.38 -22.37
CA GLY A 205 -1.83 20.19 -23.64
C GLY A 205 -2.23 18.91 -24.38
N PRO A 206 -1.54 18.57 -25.48
CA PRO A 206 -1.90 17.43 -26.32
C PRO A 206 -1.74 16.11 -25.57
N SER A 207 -2.62 15.17 -25.89
CA SER A 207 -2.52 13.79 -25.44
C SER A 207 -1.47 13.03 -26.23
N THR A 208 -0.94 11.97 -25.62
CA THR A 208 -0.04 11.00 -26.25
C THR A 208 -0.63 9.61 -26.12
N LEU A 209 -0.35 8.75 -27.10
CA LEU A 209 -0.76 7.35 -27.08
C LEU A 209 0.49 6.45 -27.05
N PHE A 210 0.45 5.42 -26.22
CA PHE A 210 1.51 4.43 -26.10
C PHE A 210 0.94 3.01 -26.23
N LEU A 211 1.42 2.28 -27.24
CA LEU A 211 1.07 0.87 -27.49
C LEU A 211 2.20 -0.11 -27.12
N GLY A 212 3.31 0.40 -26.61
CA GLY A 212 4.53 -0.36 -26.35
C GLY A 212 5.78 0.28 -26.95
N LYS A 213 6.94 -0.16 -26.49
CA LYS A 213 8.22 0.33 -27.02
C LYS A 213 8.35 -0.07 -28.49
N LYS A 214 8.71 0.89 -29.34
CA LYS A 214 8.92 0.68 -30.79
C LYS A 214 7.66 0.23 -31.55
N VAL A 215 6.48 0.44 -30.98
CA VAL A 215 5.21 0.28 -31.69
C VAL A 215 4.77 1.66 -32.13
N ASP A 216 4.49 1.84 -33.42
CA ASP A 216 3.89 3.06 -33.94
C ASP A 216 2.47 3.18 -33.39
N PRO A 217 2.13 4.25 -32.63
CA PRO A 217 0.79 4.47 -32.13
C PRO A 217 -0.30 4.56 -33.21
N ALA A 218 0.07 4.87 -34.46
CA ALA A 218 -0.85 4.90 -35.60
C ALA A 218 -1.01 3.56 -36.33
N ALA A 219 -0.17 2.55 -36.01
CA ALA A 219 -0.31 1.23 -36.61
C ALA A 219 -1.60 0.55 -36.11
N PRO A 220 -2.45 -0.03 -36.98
CA PRO A 220 -3.69 -0.65 -36.57
C PRO A 220 -3.47 -1.70 -35.47
N LEU A 221 -4.18 -1.56 -34.35
CA LEU A 221 -4.17 -2.54 -33.28
C LEU A 221 -5.21 -3.64 -33.57
N THR A 222 -4.76 -4.89 -33.70
CA THR A 222 -5.65 -6.06 -33.78
C THR A 222 -5.45 -6.94 -32.55
N LEU A 223 -6.54 -7.28 -31.89
CA LEU A 223 -6.55 -8.25 -30.78
C LEU A 223 -6.53 -9.67 -31.36
N ALA A 224 -5.66 -10.52 -30.84
CA ALA A 224 -5.62 -11.92 -31.26
C ALA A 224 -6.78 -12.72 -30.61
N PRO A 225 -7.11 -13.92 -31.11
CA PRO A 225 -8.07 -14.80 -30.44
C PRO A 225 -7.69 -15.02 -28.98
N GLY A 226 -8.68 -14.92 -28.10
CA GLY A 226 -8.53 -15.00 -26.65
C GLY A 226 -7.93 -13.77 -25.97
N GLU A 227 -7.74 -12.65 -26.68
CA GLU A 227 -7.26 -11.39 -26.09
C GLU A 227 -8.34 -10.33 -26.00
N GLY A 228 -8.26 -9.54 -24.93
CA GLY A 228 -8.85 -8.21 -24.84
C GLY A 228 -7.75 -7.14 -24.70
N ALA A 229 -8.16 -5.91 -24.45
CA ALA A 229 -7.26 -4.82 -24.09
C ALA A 229 -7.81 -4.02 -22.91
N VAL A 230 -6.88 -3.50 -22.12
CA VAL A 230 -7.19 -2.47 -21.13
C VAL A 230 -6.59 -1.15 -21.54
N VAL A 231 -7.32 -0.08 -21.27
CA VAL A 231 -6.90 1.30 -21.49
C VAL A 231 -6.76 1.98 -20.14
N ILE A 232 -5.58 2.53 -19.90
CA ILE A 232 -5.33 3.42 -18.76
C ILE A 232 -4.82 4.76 -19.27
N ALA A 233 -4.96 5.81 -18.47
CA ALA A 233 -4.27 7.05 -18.75
C ALA A 233 -3.44 7.52 -17.56
N TYR A 234 -2.35 8.23 -17.86
CA TYR A 234 -1.64 9.05 -16.90
C TYR A 234 -2.05 10.51 -17.09
N ARG A 235 -2.82 11.06 -16.14
CA ARG A 235 -3.28 12.45 -16.15
C ARG A 235 -2.35 13.32 -15.29
N ARG A 236 -1.97 14.48 -15.82
CA ARG A 236 -1.10 15.47 -15.18
C ARG A 236 -1.64 16.87 -15.43
N THR A 237 -2.39 17.40 -14.46
CA THR A 237 -3.11 18.68 -14.58
C THR A 237 -2.26 19.91 -14.19
N GLY A 238 -0.96 19.75 -13.96
CA GLY A 238 -0.03 20.86 -13.66
C GLY A 238 1.09 20.47 -12.70
N LYS A 239 1.89 21.43 -12.22
CA LYS A 239 2.77 21.19 -11.05
C LYS A 239 1.87 21.10 -9.81
N PRO A 240 2.09 20.16 -8.88
CA PRO A 240 3.22 19.22 -8.74
C PRO A 240 3.06 17.82 -9.40
N PHE A 241 2.12 17.64 -10.32
CA PHE A 241 1.76 16.36 -10.95
C PHE A 241 2.70 15.93 -12.09
N ASN A 242 4.00 16.13 -11.92
CA ASN A 242 5.02 15.74 -12.88
C ASN A 242 5.69 14.43 -12.46
N GLY A 243 6.05 13.62 -13.45
CA GLY A 243 6.80 12.39 -13.22
C GLY A 243 6.11 11.15 -13.77
N HIS A 244 6.78 10.03 -13.57
CA HIS A 244 6.29 8.74 -14.01
C HIS A 244 5.40 8.13 -12.92
N GLY A 245 4.40 7.37 -13.36
CA GLY A 245 3.67 6.43 -12.53
C GLY A 245 3.65 5.08 -13.20
N PHE A 246 3.29 4.05 -12.44
CA PHE A 246 3.02 2.73 -12.96
C PHE A 246 1.77 2.13 -12.31
N VAL A 247 1.12 1.24 -13.04
CA VAL A 247 0.03 0.37 -12.60
C VAL A 247 0.39 -1.05 -13.01
N GLN A 248 0.26 -1.99 -12.09
CA GLN A 248 0.51 -3.40 -12.35
C GLN A 248 -0.80 -4.18 -12.28
N PHE A 249 -1.00 -5.05 -13.27
CA PHE A 249 -2.08 -6.02 -13.31
C PHE A 249 -1.53 -7.42 -13.12
N ALA A 250 -2.18 -8.21 -12.26
CA ALA A 250 -1.87 -9.63 -12.09
C ALA A 250 -3.11 -10.48 -12.37
N ARG A 251 -2.92 -11.64 -12.98
CA ARG A 251 -3.99 -12.60 -13.25
C ARG A 251 -4.58 -13.10 -11.93
N TYR A 252 -5.90 -13.10 -11.83
CA TYR A 252 -6.62 -13.44 -10.61
C TYR A 252 -7.54 -14.63 -10.84
N ASP A 253 -7.63 -15.51 -9.84
CA ASP A 253 -8.64 -16.54 -9.72
C ASP A 253 -9.69 -16.06 -8.72
N ALA A 254 -10.82 -15.54 -9.24
CA ALA A 254 -11.90 -15.04 -8.42
C ALA A 254 -12.57 -16.13 -7.57
N ALA A 255 -12.54 -17.40 -8.00
CA ALA A 255 -13.09 -18.51 -7.23
C ALA A 255 -12.12 -18.94 -6.11
N GLY A 256 -10.83 -18.99 -6.42
CA GLY A 256 -9.76 -19.32 -5.47
C GLY A 256 -9.38 -18.21 -4.51
N ASN A 257 -9.77 -16.96 -4.80
CA ASN A 257 -9.33 -15.73 -4.10
C ASN A 257 -7.80 -15.60 -4.04
N ASP A 258 -7.13 -15.86 -5.15
CA ASP A 258 -5.68 -15.78 -5.22
C ASP A 258 -5.17 -15.42 -6.62
N LEU A 259 -3.86 -15.13 -6.74
CA LEU A 259 -3.24 -14.89 -8.03
C LEU A 259 -2.96 -16.19 -8.78
N ILE A 260 -3.14 -16.15 -10.09
CA ILE A 260 -2.65 -17.20 -10.98
C ILE A 260 -1.24 -16.84 -11.40
N TYR A 261 -0.27 -17.69 -11.04
CA TYR A 261 1.13 -17.49 -11.39
C TYR A 261 1.50 -18.16 -12.70
N GLN A 262 2.45 -17.54 -13.39
CA GLN A 262 3.03 -18.10 -14.60
C GLN A 262 3.71 -19.45 -14.29
N PRO A 263 3.29 -20.55 -14.92
CA PRO A 263 3.92 -21.85 -14.71
C PRO A 263 5.30 -21.90 -15.36
N LYS A 264 6.25 -22.64 -14.78
CA LYS A 264 7.65 -22.67 -15.27
C LYS A 264 7.79 -23.14 -16.72
N ASP A 265 6.87 -23.98 -17.20
CA ASP A 265 6.89 -24.58 -18.53
C ASP A 265 5.96 -23.89 -19.54
N TRP A 266 5.41 -22.71 -19.20
CA TRP A 266 4.46 -21.95 -20.03
C TRP A 266 4.90 -21.81 -21.48
N LYS A 267 6.17 -21.43 -21.72
CA LYS A 267 6.72 -21.28 -23.08
C LYS A 267 6.71 -22.59 -23.87
N LYS A 268 7.02 -23.71 -23.23
CA LYS A 268 7.07 -25.03 -23.88
C LYS A 268 5.67 -25.50 -24.28
N LYS A 269 4.65 -25.08 -23.51
CA LYS A 269 3.24 -25.37 -23.77
C LYS A 269 2.59 -24.41 -24.77
N GLY A 270 3.32 -23.40 -25.25
CA GLY A 270 2.75 -22.36 -26.12
C GLY A 270 1.69 -21.52 -25.40
N ASP A 271 1.75 -21.46 -24.08
CA ASP A 271 0.86 -20.67 -23.25
C ASP A 271 1.05 -19.17 -23.53
N LYS A 272 -0.03 -18.46 -23.75
CA LYS A 272 -0.04 -17.01 -24.05
C LYS A 272 -0.68 -16.19 -22.94
N THR A 273 -1.06 -16.81 -21.82
CA THR A 273 -1.75 -16.13 -20.72
C THR A 273 -0.92 -14.96 -20.20
N SER A 274 -1.58 -13.82 -20.08
CA SER A 274 -1.03 -12.63 -19.43
C SER A 274 -1.13 -12.81 -17.92
N TYR A 275 -0.03 -13.23 -17.30
CA TYR A 275 0.02 -13.45 -15.84
C TYR A 275 0.31 -12.17 -15.06
N LEU A 276 1.16 -11.30 -15.62
CA LEU A 276 1.58 -10.05 -15.02
C LEU A 276 1.80 -9.04 -16.14
N SER A 277 1.23 -7.86 -15.99
CA SER A 277 1.42 -6.75 -16.93
C SER A 277 1.71 -5.47 -16.17
N LEU A 278 2.74 -4.74 -16.61
CA LEU A 278 3.12 -3.46 -16.04
C LEU A 278 2.84 -2.37 -17.08
N ALA A 279 1.88 -1.51 -16.79
CA ALA A 279 1.65 -0.29 -17.54
C ALA A 279 2.45 0.82 -16.85
N GLY A 280 3.67 1.10 -17.31
CA GLY A 280 4.50 2.19 -16.77
C GLY A 280 4.49 3.39 -17.71
N SER A 281 4.27 4.60 -17.18
CA SER A 281 4.28 5.83 -17.98
C SER A 281 5.59 5.96 -18.78
N ALA A 282 5.47 6.06 -20.09
CA ALA A 282 6.58 6.26 -21.01
C ALA A 282 7.05 7.73 -21.01
N ASN A 283 6.12 8.68 -20.87
CA ASN A 283 6.41 10.11 -20.89
C ASN A 283 5.88 10.83 -19.63
N GLY A 284 6.76 10.99 -18.64
CA GLY A 284 6.45 11.67 -17.38
C GLY A 284 6.20 13.18 -17.48
N LYS A 285 6.27 13.73 -18.70
CA LYS A 285 6.02 15.15 -19.01
C LYS A 285 4.75 15.37 -19.84
N ALA A 286 4.15 14.32 -20.40
CA ALA A 286 2.92 14.46 -21.17
C ALA A 286 1.76 14.83 -20.20
N PRO A 287 1.00 15.92 -20.48
CA PRO A 287 -0.18 16.26 -19.68
C PRO A 287 -1.20 15.12 -19.61
N TYR A 288 -1.30 14.36 -20.71
CA TYR A 288 -2.15 13.18 -20.80
C TYR A 288 -1.46 12.10 -21.64
N GLU A 289 -1.27 10.93 -21.06
CA GLU A 289 -0.67 9.77 -21.74
C GLU A 289 -1.63 8.58 -21.63
N VAL A 290 -2.26 8.20 -22.74
CA VAL A 290 -3.10 7.01 -22.82
C VAL A 290 -2.24 5.81 -23.21
N GLN A 291 -2.42 4.69 -22.51
CA GLN A 291 -1.79 3.43 -22.83
C GLN A 291 -2.82 2.36 -23.16
N ILE A 292 -2.53 1.53 -24.15
CA ILE A 292 -3.30 0.32 -24.44
C ILE A 292 -2.43 -0.89 -24.10
N ILE A 293 -2.96 -1.78 -23.27
CA ILE A 293 -2.28 -2.99 -22.82
C ILE A 293 -3.13 -4.18 -23.25
N ARG A 294 -2.58 -5.04 -24.12
CA ARG A 294 -3.21 -6.31 -24.51
C ARG A 294 -3.10 -7.29 -23.35
N LEU A 295 -4.20 -7.96 -23.04
CA LEU A 295 -4.28 -9.00 -22.00
C LEU A 295 -5.04 -10.19 -22.56
N THR A 296 -4.73 -11.40 -22.12
CA THR A 296 -5.60 -12.56 -22.38
C THR A 296 -6.91 -12.44 -21.60
N ALA A 297 -8.02 -12.88 -22.16
CA ALA A 297 -9.34 -12.79 -21.52
C ALA A 297 -9.37 -13.46 -20.13
N GLY A 298 -10.03 -12.82 -19.15
CA GLY A 298 -10.25 -13.30 -17.78
C GLY A 298 -10.10 -12.22 -16.72
N ASP A 299 -9.95 -12.66 -15.46
CA ASP A 299 -9.94 -11.78 -14.29
C ASP A 299 -8.54 -11.32 -13.88
N TYR A 300 -8.46 -10.07 -13.43
CA TYR A 300 -7.22 -9.41 -13.03
C TYR A 300 -7.44 -8.57 -11.76
N VAL A 301 -6.37 -8.38 -10.99
CA VAL A 301 -6.28 -7.37 -9.93
C VAL A 301 -5.33 -6.24 -10.33
N ILE A 302 -5.55 -5.04 -9.81
CA ILE A 302 -4.52 -4.00 -9.75
C ILE A 302 -3.59 -4.33 -8.58
N SER A 303 -2.56 -5.11 -8.87
CA SER A 303 -1.69 -5.70 -7.85
C SER A 303 -0.73 -4.70 -7.23
N ASP A 304 -0.36 -3.64 -7.94
CA ASP A 304 0.56 -2.60 -7.45
C ASP A 304 0.33 -1.28 -8.20
N THR A 305 0.59 -0.17 -7.52
CA THR A 305 0.54 1.18 -8.06
C THR A 305 1.63 2.02 -7.42
N GLY A 306 2.33 2.83 -8.19
CA GLY A 306 3.36 3.68 -7.59
C GLY A 306 3.96 4.71 -8.53
N LEU A 307 4.87 5.50 -7.97
CA LEU A 307 5.67 6.47 -8.70
C LEU A 307 6.85 5.80 -9.40
N GLY A 308 7.34 6.42 -10.48
CA GLY A 308 8.42 5.87 -11.29
C GLY A 308 7.91 5.01 -12.45
N ARG A 309 8.83 4.27 -13.07
CA ARG A 309 8.53 3.43 -14.26
C ARG A 309 8.48 1.94 -13.96
N ILE A 310 8.87 1.53 -12.75
CA ILE A 310 9.02 0.14 -12.33
C ILE A 310 8.45 -0.02 -10.91
N SER A 311 7.91 -1.19 -10.62
CA SER A 311 7.51 -1.55 -9.26
C SER A 311 8.72 -1.60 -8.33
N THR A 312 8.56 -1.04 -7.13
CA THR A 312 9.55 -1.05 -6.04
C THR A 312 9.27 -2.17 -5.02
N GLY A 313 8.40 -3.12 -5.36
CA GLY A 313 8.02 -4.24 -4.49
C GLY A 313 6.77 -3.97 -3.64
N GLY A 314 5.92 -3.02 -4.02
CA GLY A 314 4.60 -2.85 -3.41
C GLY A 314 3.61 -3.95 -3.83
N SER A 315 2.57 -4.17 -3.02
CA SER A 315 1.44 -5.04 -3.37
C SER A 315 0.17 -4.58 -2.66
N ASN A 316 -0.95 -4.54 -3.38
CA ASN A 316 -2.29 -4.20 -2.88
C ASN A 316 -3.08 -5.42 -2.37
N CYS A 317 -2.40 -6.47 -1.95
CA CYS A 317 -2.96 -7.79 -1.60
C CYS A 317 -3.99 -7.84 -0.46
N PHE A 318 -4.21 -6.75 0.30
CA PHE A 318 -5.22 -6.71 1.37
C PHE A 318 -6.57 -6.12 0.94
N GLY A 319 -6.79 -5.93 -0.36
CA GLY A 319 -8.08 -5.50 -0.89
C GLY A 319 -7.96 -4.79 -2.21
N ALA A 320 -7.22 -5.36 -3.16
CA ALA A 320 -7.01 -4.77 -4.47
C ALA A 320 -8.33 -4.64 -5.24
N PRO A 321 -8.42 -3.69 -6.18
CA PRO A 321 -9.47 -3.67 -7.17
C PRO A 321 -9.27 -4.79 -8.20
N THR A 322 -10.33 -5.52 -8.50
CA THR A 322 -10.41 -6.49 -9.60
C THR A 322 -11.21 -5.97 -10.77
N PHE A 323 -10.93 -6.52 -11.94
CA PHE A 323 -11.74 -6.34 -13.14
C PHE A 323 -11.68 -7.59 -14.02
N HIS A 324 -12.68 -7.73 -14.88
CA HIS A 324 -12.71 -8.74 -15.94
C HIS A 324 -12.43 -8.09 -17.29
N VAL A 325 -11.75 -8.81 -18.18
CA VAL A 325 -11.66 -8.44 -19.60
C VAL A 325 -12.00 -9.65 -20.47
N SER A 326 -12.99 -9.49 -21.34
CA SER A 326 -13.44 -10.53 -22.27
C SER A 326 -12.60 -10.54 -23.54
N GLU A 327 -12.70 -11.61 -24.32
CA GLU A 327 -12.13 -11.64 -25.68
C GLU A 327 -12.75 -10.54 -26.55
N GLY A 328 -11.91 -9.79 -27.26
CA GLY A 328 -12.31 -8.65 -28.10
C GLY A 328 -12.71 -7.39 -27.33
N GLU A 329 -12.74 -7.42 -25.99
CA GLU A 329 -13.13 -6.29 -25.17
C GLU A 329 -12.03 -5.24 -25.07
N VAL A 330 -12.42 -3.96 -25.01
CA VAL A 330 -11.54 -2.83 -24.73
C VAL A 330 -12.06 -2.10 -23.49
N ALA A 331 -11.47 -2.41 -22.33
CA ALA A 331 -11.93 -1.94 -21.03
C ALA A 331 -11.10 -0.74 -20.53
N TYR A 332 -11.74 0.37 -20.22
CA TYR A 332 -11.13 1.55 -19.61
C TYR A 332 -11.06 1.38 -18.09
N ILE A 333 -9.84 1.35 -17.55
CA ILE A 333 -9.61 1.15 -16.11
C ILE A 333 -9.64 2.47 -15.34
N GLY A 334 -9.23 3.58 -15.95
CA GLY A 334 -9.20 4.89 -15.31
C GLY A 334 -7.99 5.75 -15.65
N ASP A 335 -7.99 6.94 -15.06
CA ASP A 335 -6.89 7.89 -15.06
C ASP A 335 -6.11 7.75 -13.74
N PHE A 336 -4.80 7.55 -13.86
CA PHE A 336 -3.87 7.48 -12.74
C PHE A 336 -3.03 8.76 -12.71
N ILE A 337 -3.01 9.43 -11.57
CA ILE A 337 -2.36 10.74 -11.44
C ILE A 337 -1.12 10.57 -10.54
N PRO A 338 0.10 10.66 -11.09
CA PRO A 338 1.33 10.66 -10.31
C PRO A 338 1.46 11.99 -9.56
N VAL A 339 1.44 11.92 -8.24
CA VAL A 339 1.59 13.08 -7.35
C VAL A 339 2.93 13.00 -6.64
N VAL A 340 3.78 14.03 -6.83
CA VAL A 340 5.12 14.10 -6.23
C VAL A 340 5.25 15.33 -5.36
N GLY A 341 5.09 15.14 -4.05
CA GLY A 341 5.31 16.19 -3.05
C GLY A 341 4.27 17.30 -3.06
N ALA A 342 3.03 17.00 -3.47
CA ALA A 342 1.92 17.94 -3.39
C ALA A 342 1.56 18.19 -1.93
N LYS A 343 1.41 19.46 -1.57
CA LYS A 343 0.98 19.84 -0.23
C LYS A 343 -0.55 19.74 -0.18
N ALA A 344 -1.07 18.80 0.61
CA ALA A 344 -2.49 18.68 0.91
C ALA A 344 -2.96 19.84 1.81
N ALA A 345 -4.27 19.98 1.99
CA ALA A 345 -4.88 21.04 2.78
C ALA A 345 -4.41 21.06 4.25
N ASP A 346 -4.09 19.90 4.82
CA ASP A 346 -3.52 19.74 6.17
C ASP A 346 -2.02 20.11 6.26
N GLY A 347 -1.43 20.46 5.12
CA GLY A 347 -0.04 20.86 5.00
C GLY A 347 0.95 19.70 4.85
N THR A 348 0.49 18.46 4.85
CA THR A 348 1.32 17.27 4.60
C THR A 348 1.66 17.14 3.11
N LYS A 349 2.80 16.52 2.80
CA LYS A 349 3.18 16.24 1.41
C LYS A 349 2.74 14.84 1.03
N PHE A 350 2.01 14.73 -0.07
CA PHE A 350 1.60 13.46 -0.65
C PHE A 350 2.57 13.01 -1.75
N TYR A 351 2.94 11.74 -1.71
CA TYR A 351 3.73 11.03 -2.71
C TYR A 351 3.02 9.73 -3.06
N GLY A 352 2.53 9.59 -4.28
CA GLY A 352 1.80 8.39 -4.68
C GLY A 352 1.01 8.56 -5.96
N ILE A 353 0.10 7.60 -6.19
CA ILE A 353 -0.83 7.61 -7.31
C ILE A 353 -2.23 7.90 -6.76
N THR A 354 -2.89 8.91 -7.32
CA THR A 354 -4.33 9.11 -7.14
C THR A 354 -5.08 8.65 -8.38
N TYR A 355 -6.41 8.65 -8.30
CA TYR A 355 -7.28 8.07 -9.32
C TYR A 355 -8.41 9.03 -9.69
N ALA A 356 -8.74 9.07 -10.98
CA ALA A 356 -9.94 9.69 -11.52
C ALA A 356 -10.48 8.86 -12.69
N SER A 357 -11.68 9.17 -13.18
CA SER A 357 -12.27 8.47 -14.34
C SER A 357 -12.77 9.48 -15.36
N HIS A 358 -12.03 9.63 -16.45
CA HIS A 358 -12.31 10.55 -17.56
C HIS A 358 -12.28 9.81 -18.90
N ILE A 359 -13.18 8.84 -19.06
CA ILE A 359 -13.22 7.95 -20.23
C ILE A 359 -13.33 8.70 -21.56
N GLU A 360 -14.02 9.84 -21.59
CA GLU A 360 -14.20 10.60 -22.84
C GLU A 360 -12.91 11.30 -23.29
N ASP A 361 -12.06 11.74 -22.36
CA ASP A 361 -10.72 12.26 -22.69
C ASP A 361 -9.84 11.15 -23.25
N ALA A 362 -9.92 9.94 -22.68
CA ALA A 362 -9.23 8.76 -23.21
C ALA A 362 -9.75 8.38 -24.61
N ARG A 363 -11.07 8.40 -24.80
CA ARG A 363 -11.73 8.12 -26.09
C ARG A 363 -11.28 9.10 -27.16
N GLN A 364 -11.25 10.40 -26.84
CA GLN A 364 -10.79 11.44 -27.76
C GLN A 364 -9.31 11.27 -28.13
N ALA A 365 -8.44 11.00 -27.15
CA ALA A 365 -7.03 10.74 -27.38
C ALA A 365 -6.80 9.49 -28.26
N LEU A 366 -7.57 8.42 -28.04
CA LEU A 366 -7.53 7.22 -28.87
C LEU A 366 -8.02 7.50 -30.29
N ALA A 367 -9.10 8.28 -30.46
CA ALA A 367 -9.71 8.50 -31.78
C ALA A 367 -8.75 9.13 -32.81
N ALA A 368 -7.73 9.87 -32.36
CA ALA A 368 -6.74 10.49 -33.22
C ALA A 368 -5.80 9.49 -33.93
N GLN A 369 -5.57 8.30 -33.36
CA GLN A 369 -4.58 7.33 -33.86
C GLN A 369 -5.10 5.88 -33.90
N GLN A 370 -6.16 5.57 -33.17
CA GLN A 370 -6.79 4.26 -33.01
C GLN A 370 -8.32 4.40 -32.98
N ALA A 371 -8.90 4.97 -34.04
CA ALA A 371 -10.32 5.27 -34.13
C ALA A 371 -11.24 4.06 -33.87
N ASP A 372 -10.85 2.87 -34.32
CA ASP A 372 -11.66 1.65 -34.11
C ASP A 372 -11.61 1.17 -32.66
N ILE A 373 -10.45 1.27 -32.00
CA ILE A 373 -10.34 0.97 -30.57
C ILE A 373 -11.13 1.99 -29.73
N ALA A 374 -11.10 3.27 -30.12
CA ALA A 374 -11.87 4.31 -29.45
C ALA A 374 -13.39 4.03 -29.46
N LYS A 375 -13.92 3.41 -30.52
CA LYS A 375 -15.34 3.01 -30.61
C LYS A 375 -15.67 1.84 -29.69
N LEU A 376 -14.72 0.93 -29.46
CA LEU A 376 -14.90 -0.24 -28.61
C LEU A 376 -14.74 0.05 -27.12
N LEU A 377 -14.14 1.20 -26.76
CA LEU A 377 -13.83 1.58 -25.39
C LEU A 377 -15.08 1.66 -24.51
N LYS A 378 -15.10 0.87 -23.44
CA LYS A 378 -16.15 0.84 -22.40
C LYS A 378 -15.52 0.96 -21.00
N PRO A 379 -16.21 1.54 -20.01
CA PRO A 379 -15.71 1.51 -18.63
C PRO A 379 -15.61 0.08 -18.12
N ALA A 380 -14.51 -0.27 -17.46
CA ALA A 380 -14.36 -1.55 -16.80
C ALA A 380 -15.29 -1.65 -15.59
N LYS A 381 -15.85 -2.84 -15.35
CA LYS A 381 -16.56 -3.12 -14.09
C LYS A 381 -15.53 -3.47 -13.02
N MET A 382 -15.34 -2.56 -12.07
CA MET A 382 -14.37 -2.71 -10.98
C MET A 382 -15.05 -3.22 -9.70
N HIS A 383 -14.36 -4.09 -8.97
CA HIS A 383 -14.75 -4.53 -7.62
C HIS A 383 -13.56 -4.39 -6.66
N ASN A 384 -13.70 -3.70 -5.54
CA ASN A 384 -12.65 -3.55 -4.53
C ASN A 384 -12.60 -4.77 -3.59
N ALA A 385 -11.62 -4.72 -2.68
CA ALA A 385 -11.49 -5.65 -1.56
C ALA A 385 -11.09 -7.09 -1.90
N ALA A 386 -10.52 -7.35 -3.09
CA ALA A 386 -9.93 -8.64 -3.38
C ALA A 386 -8.63 -8.86 -2.58
N THR A 387 -8.61 -9.91 -1.78
CA THR A 387 -7.44 -10.33 -1.01
C THR A 387 -6.79 -11.53 -1.66
N TYR A 388 -5.46 -11.57 -1.68
CA TYR A 388 -4.69 -12.70 -2.21
C TYR A 388 -3.38 -12.82 -1.45
N ALA A 389 -2.65 -13.91 -1.66
CA ALA A 389 -1.41 -14.10 -0.95
C ALA A 389 -0.33 -13.13 -1.43
N CYS A 390 0.26 -12.41 -0.48
CA CYS A 390 1.08 -11.26 -0.82
C CYS A 390 2.51 -11.65 -1.24
N SER A 391 3.07 -10.92 -2.20
CA SER A 391 4.49 -10.92 -2.50
C SER A 391 4.99 -9.48 -2.64
N GLY A 392 5.96 -9.06 -1.81
CA GLY A 392 6.47 -7.69 -1.84
C GLY A 392 7.05 -7.22 -0.50
N THR A 393 7.69 -6.05 -0.52
CA THR A 393 8.21 -5.31 0.63
C THR A 393 7.20 -4.33 1.23
N VAL A 394 6.11 -4.01 0.56
CA VAL A 394 5.05 -3.18 1.16
C VAL A 394 3.72 -3.77 0.77
N MET A 395 2.93 -4.16 1.77
CA MET A 395 1.62 -4.77 1.55
C MET A 395 0.53 -3.83 2.01
N ASN A 396 -0.44 -3.62 1.13
CA ASN A 396 -1.38 -2.53 1.23
C ASN A 396 -2.78 -2.94 0.75
N ARG A 397 -3.72 -2.03 0.94
CA ARG A 397 -5.04 -2.02 0.30
C ARG A 397 -5.18 -0.70 -0.43
N TRP A 398 -5.80 -0.75 -1.60
CA TRP A 398 -6.04 0.40 -2.45
C TRP A 398 -7.42 0.22 -3.10
N ASP A 399 -8.34 1.13 -2.84
CA ASP A 399 -9.71 1.05 -3.35
C ASP A 399 -9.89 2.06 -4.48
N ILE A 400 -10.57 1.66 -5.56
CA ILE A 400 -11.07 2.59 -6.57
C ILE A 400 -12.32 3.29 -6.03
N PRO A 401 -12.35 4.62 -5.98
CA PRO A 401 -13.56 5.38 -5.63
C PRO A 401 -14.73 5.00 -6.56
N GLY A 402 -15.89 4.70 -5.96
CA GLY A 402 -17.12 4.38 -6.71
C GLY A 402 -17.22 2.94 -7.22
N ALA A 403 -16.21 2.09 -7.04
CA ALA A 403 -16.29 0.67 -7.34
C ALA A 403 -17.02 -0.11 -6.21
N ASP A 404 -17.74 -1.17 -6.59
CA ASP A 404 -18.43 -2.06 -5.66
C ASP A 404 -17.45 -2.68 -4.66
N GLY A 405 -17.91 -3.07 -3.46
CA GLY A 405 -17.06 -3.72 -2.46
C GLY A 405 -16.06 -2.79 -1.75
N GLY A 406 -16.14 -1.48 -1.98
CA GLY A 406 -15.38 -0.49 -1.20
C GLY A 406 -15.70 -0.61 0.30
N ALA A 407 -14.70 -0.45 1.17
CA ALA A 407 -14.96 -0.52 2.60
C ALA A 407 -15.84 0.67 3.03
N GLN A 408 -17.04 0.37 3.52
CA GLN A 408 -17.67 1.25 4.51
C GLN A 408 -16.91 1.02 5.82
N ILE A 409 -15.88 1.83 6.08
CA ILE A 409 -15.32 1.86 7.43
C ILE A 409 -16.37 2.58 8.27
N ALA A 410 -17.03 1.85 9.17
CA ALA A 410 -17.95 2.43 10.14
C ALA A 410 -17.26 3.64 10.78
N ALA A 411 -17.87 4.81 10.65
CA ALA A 411 -17.33 6.03 11.23
C ALA A 411 -17.08 5.78 12.72
N THR A 412 -15.83 5.89 13.14
CA THR A 412 -15.57 5.96 14.58
C THR A 412 -16.20 7.25 15.05
N PRO A 413 -17.14 7.25 16.02
CA PRO A 413 -17.63 8.50 16.59
C PRO A 413 -16.42 9.29 17.07
N ALA A 414 -16.33 10.55 16.68
CA ALA A 414 -15.29 11.44 17.14
C ALA A 414 -15.30 11.42 18.67
N VAL A 415 -14.17 11.05 19.29
CA VAL A 415 -13.99 11.26 20.72
C VAL A 415 -14.04 12.77 20.91
N ALA A 416 -15.15 13.27 21.44
CA ALA A 416 -15.25 14.63 21.90
C ALA A 416 -14.13 14.82 22.91
N GLY A 417 -13.24 15.78 22.65
CA GLY A 417 -12.20 16.17 23.59
C GLY A 417 -12.85 16.36 24.95
N SER A 418 -12.39 15.61 25.94
CA SER A 418 -12.78 15.81 27.32
C SER A 418 -12.23 17.17 27.76
N ASP A 419 -13.05 18.21 27.61
CA ASP A 419 -12.93 19.45 28.37
C ASP A 419 -13.19 19.08 29.84
N VAL A 420 -12.14 18.60 30.52
CA VAL A 420 -12.12 18.57 31.97
C VAL A 420 -11.87 20.02 32.41
N PRO A 421 -12.84 20.70 33.07
CA PRO A 421 -12.59 22.02 33.60
C PRO A 421 -11.54 21.91 34.70
N ILE A 422 -10.40 22.56 34.51
CA ILE A 422 -9.44 22.79 35.60
C ILE A 422 -10.11 23.78 36.55
N ALA A 423 -10.53 23.30 37.72
CA ALA A 423 -10.98 24.16 38.81
C ALA A 423 -9.82 25.07 39.25
N PRO A 424 -10.04 26.37 39.48
CA PRO A 424 -9.00 27.26 39.97
C PRO A 424 -8.62 26.87 41.40
N ALA A 425 -7.31 26.81 41.64
CA ALA A 425 -6.74 26.59 42.97
C ALA A 425 -7.25 27.68 43.94
N SER A 426 -7.70 27.25 45.12
CA SER A 426 -7.91 28.10 46.30
C SER A 426 -6.73 27.93 47.25
#